data_AF-A0A935KID9-F1
#
_entry.id   AF-A0A935KID9-F1
#
_cell.length_a   1.000
_cell.length_b   1.000
_cell.length_c   1.000
_cell.angle_alpha   90.00
_cell.angle_beta   90.00
_cell.angle_gamma   90.00
#
_symmetry.space_group_name_H-M   'P 1'
#
loop_
_entity.id
_entity.type
_entity.pdbx_description
1 polymer ?
#
loop_
_entity_poly.entity_id
_entity_poly.type
_entity_poly.pdbx_seq_one_letter_code
_entity_poly.pdbx_strand_id
1 'polypeptide(L)'
;MKAIILLLCLFCQFSIMAQREKAWGDPHVIEKFTAEAKKNPSYTQLHQQIAELSRAANGRQTNAAAVRALLIKNSALLRNIYSKAGLDAPQTMSAKKKQFVVNPNVYSKAILWNKYKLANSEFQKTFTPPYSNDRLMTNEAGVYIRTPDTSQSQFNTGTVKMKYETVPANSSSFRTGQHLQGYIQKIIVPENPEIVAAEITLNYSYLYTGWDSFGAILGMDIALNASSEFTGPDYAALPIYVSPNGENPNNTNHRWKLVSTLLPTDTINSDFEEFHIENSNESFTIRGYVTPGKMIDLSFVMGFQLYAKRGINGSYHYAEFIVKKITVNYFKAAGNN
;
A
#
# COMPACT_ATOMS: atom_id res chain seq x y z
N MET A 1 29.79 -14.97 -9.83
CA MET A 1 29.45 -13.59 -10.27
C MET A 1 27.96 -13.25 -10.11
N LYS A 2 27.01 -14.04 -10.65
CA LYS A 2 25.55 -13.75 -10.53
C LYS A 2 24.98 -13.79 -9.10
N ALA A 3 25.51 -14.66 -8.22
CA ALA A 3 25.08 -14.72 -6.81
C ALA A 3 25.51 -13.50 -5.97
N ILE A 4 26.62 -12.86 -6.33
CA ILE A 4 27.14 -11.66 -5.64
C ILE A 4 26.31 -10.42 -6.00
N ILE A 5 25.80 -10.35 -7.23
CA ILE A 5 24.89 -9.27 -7.68
C ILE A 5 23.53 -9.37 -6.99
N LEU A 6 23.00 -10.58 -6.79
CA LEU A 6 21.74 -10.79 -6.06
C LEU A 6 21.87 -10.40 -4.58
N LEU A 7 23.01 -10.74 -3.96
CA LEU A 7 23.33 -10.35 -2.59
C LEU A 7 23.51 -8.83 -2.46
N LEU A 8 24.13 -8.17 -3.45
CA LEU A 8 24.25 -6.71 -3.50
C LEU A 8 22.90 -6.01 -3.66
N CYS A 9 21.97 -6.53 -4.47
CA CYS A 9 20.63 -5.96 -4.61
C CYS A 9 19.81 -6.07 -3.31
N LEU A 10 19.91 -7.20 -2.62
CA LEU A 10 19.30 -7.39 -1.30
C LEU A 10 19.92 -6.46 -0.24
N PHE A 11 21.25 -6.34 -0.20
CA PHE A 11 21.93 -5.40 0.71
C PHE A 11 21.64 -3.93 0.37
N CYS A 12 21.48 -3.55 -0.90
CA CYS A 12 21.04 -2.21 -1.28
C CYS A 12 19.59 -1.95 -0.87
N GLN A 13 18.70 -2.95 -0.95
CA GLN A 13 17.31 -2.80 -0.48
C GLN A 13 17.23 -2.63 1.05
N PHE A 14 18.02 -3.40 1.82
CA PHE A 14 18.13 -3.21 3.27
C PHE A 14 18.84 -1.90 3.65
N SER A 15 19.84 -1.47 2.88
CA SER A 15 20.58 -0.22 3.13
C SER A 15 19.77 1.03 2.76
N ILE A 16 18.90 0.96 1.74
CA ILE A 16 17.92 2.00 1.40
C ILE A 16 16.85 2.09 2.51
N MET A 17 16.48 0.97 3.13
CA MET A 17 15.57 0.97 4.28
C MET A 17 16.22 1.52 5.57
N ALA A 18 17.50 1.22 5.83
CA ALA A 18 18.21 1.69 7.03
C ALA A 18 18.73 3.15 6.92
N GLN A 19 19.07 3.64 5.72
CA GLN A 19 19.49 5.03 5.53
C GLN A 19 18.31 6.02 5.53
N ARG A 20 17.07 5.54 5.37
CA ARG A 20 15.85 6.37 5.42
C ARG A 20 15.41 6.77 6.85
N GLU A 21 16.01 6.20 7.90
CA GLU A 21 15.78 6.64 9.29
C GLU A 21 16.51 7.95 9.64
N LYS A 22 17.56 8.32 8.90
CA LYS A 22 18.24 9.60 9.12
C LYS A 22 17.55 10.71 8.34
N ALA A 23 16.46 11.21 8.91
CA ALA A 23 16.04 12.62 8.96
C ALA A 23 14.49 12.71 9.09
N TRP A 24 14.02 13.36 10.17
CA TRP A 24 12.66 13.88 10.36
C TRP A 24 11.48 12.92 10.61
N GLY A 25 11.63 11.62 10.33
CA GLY A 25 10.72 10.56 10.78
C GLY A 25 11.05 9.98 12.17
N ASP A 26 12.00 10.59 12.89
CA ASP A 26 12.49 10.15 14.20
C ASP A 26 11.44 10.42 15.30
N PRO A 27 11.01 9.39 16.05
CA PRO A 27 10.22 9.52 17.27
C PRO A 27 10.56 10.72 18.16
N HIS A 28 11.86 11.01 18.32
CA HIS A 28 12.33 12.08 19.20
C HIS A 28 12.03 13.49 18.68
N VAL A 29 11.95 13.69 17.36
CA VAL A 29 11.58 14.99 16.76
C VAL A 29 10.12 15.31 17.04
N ILE A 30 9.25 14.32 16.83
CA ILE A 30 7.81 14.44 17.09
C ILE A 30 7.57 14.70 18.59
N GLU A 31 8.25 13.96 19.47
CA GLU A 31 8.14 14.13 20.92
C GLU A 31 8.55 15.52 21.39
N LYS A 32 9.70 16.04 20.91
CA LYS A 32 10.17 17.39 21.24
C LYS A 32 9.18 18.46 20.79
N PHE A 33 8.66 18.35 19.57
CA PHE A 33 7.65 19.26 19.08
C PHE A 33 6.37 19.19 19.93
N THR A 34 5.82 18.00 20.16
CA THR A 34 4.59 17.80 20.93
C THR A 34 4.73 18.33 22.37
N ALA A 35 5.88 18.13 23.02
CA ALA A 35 6.14 18.62 24.36
C ALA A 35 6.11 20.16 24.43
N GLU A 36 6.66 20.85 23.43
CA GLU A 36 6.63 22.31 23.38
C GLU A 36 5.26 22.85 22.94
N ALA A 37 4.62 22.19 21.98
CA ALA A 37 3.33 22.58 21.45
C ALA A 37 2.21 22.55 22.53
N LYS A 38 2.28 21.58 23.46
CA LYS A 38 1.37 21.48 24.61
C LYS A 38 1.39 22.70 25.54
N LYS A 39 2.46 23.50 25.52
CA LYS A 39 2.58 24.72 26.34
C LYS A 39 1.89 25.92 25.70
N ASN A 40 1.37 25.80 24.49
CA ASN A 40 0.86 26.91 23.70
C ASN A 40 -0.65 26.76 23.40
N PRO A 41 -1.53 27.55 24.05
CA PRO A 41 -2.98 27.48 23.82
C PRO A 41 -3.40 27.76 22.38
N SER A 42 -2.68 28.64 21.66
CA SER A 42 -2.96 28.94 20.26
C SER A 42 -2.67 27.74 19.35
N TYR A 43 -1.71 26.89 19.71
CA TYR A 43 -1.49 25.63 19.02
C TYR A 43 -2.64 24.66 19.24
N THR A 44 -3.17 24.57 20.47
CA THR A 44 -4.36 23.75 20.77
C THR A 44 -5.55 24.15 19.90
N GLN A 45 -5.78 25.46 19.70
CA GLN A 45 -6.85 25.95 18.82
C GLN A 45 -6.62 25.57 17.36
N LEU A 46 -5.41 25.81 16.82
CA LEU A 46 -5.04 25.41 15.45
C LEU A 46 -5.26 23.90 15.25
N HIS A 47 -4.80 23.10 16.21
CA HIS A 47 -4.90 21.65 16.20
C HIS A 47 -6.36 21.18 16.16
N GLN A 48 -7.24 21.81 16.94
CA GLN A 48 -8.67 21.50 16.90
C GLN A 48 -9.30 21.82 15.54
N GLN A 49 -8.97 22.96 14.94
CA GLN A 49 -9.47 23.34 13.62
C GLN A 49 -9.04 22.36 12.53
N ILE A 50 -7.78 21.89 12.55
CA ILE A 50 -7.29 20.87 11.62
C ILE A 50 -8.01 19.55 11.85
N ALA A 51 -8.21 19.14 13.10
CA ALA A 51 -8.93 17.92 13.43
C ALA A 51 -10.39 17.95 12.95
N GLU A 52 -11.08 19.08 13.04
CA GLU A 52 -12.44 19.27 12.52
C GLU A 52 -12.48 19.14 10.99
N LEU A 53 -11.55 19.77 10.28
CA LEU A 53 -11.41 19.63 8.82
C LEU A 53 -11.13 18.18 8.41
N SER A 54 -10.26 17.48 9.14
CA SER A 54 -9.95 16.07 8.88
C SER A 54 -11.14 15.15 9.12
N ARG A 55 -11.98 15.42 10.13
CA ARG A 55 -13.20 14.64 10.39
C ARG A 55 -14.30 14.93 9.36
N ALA A 56 -14.37 16.17 8.87
CA ALA A 56 -15.34 16.57 7.84
C ALA A 56 -14.96 16.09 6.42
N ALA A 57 -13.72 15.64 6.22
CA ALA A 57 -13.26 15.12 4.94
C ALA A 57 -13.92 13.78 4.60
N ASN A 58 -14.30 13.60 3.34
CA ASN A 58 -15.05 12.43 2.89
C ASN A 58 -14.68 12.01 1.47
N GLY A 59 -14.26 10.76 1.30
CA GLY A 59 -13.83 10.24 0.03
C GLY A 59 -12.77 11.12 -0.63
N ARG A 60 -13.06 11.58 -1.85
CA ARG A 60 -12.17 12.47 -2.61
C ARG A 60 -12.11 13.91 -2.06
N GLN A 61 -13.02 14.30 -1.17
CA GLN A 61 -13.04 15.63 -0.54
C GLN A 61 -12.14 15.64 0.70
N THR A 62 -10.86 15.95 0.51
CA THR A 62 -9.82 15.82 1.54
C THR A 62 -9.73 17.01 2.50
N ASN A 63 -10.34 18.15 2.17
CA ASN A 63 -10.13 19.45 2.84
C ASN A 63 -8.66 19.95 2.85
N ALA A 64 -7.80 19.40 1.99
CA ALA A 64 -6.37 19.74 1.92
C ALA A 64 -6.11 21.25 1.80
N ALA A 65 -6.85 21.96 0.93
CA ALA A 65 -6.69 23.39 0.73
C ALA A 65 -6.98 24.22 2.00
N ALA A 66 -8.03 23.84 2.74
CA ALA A 66 -8.40 24.51 3.99
C ALA A 66 -7.36 24.26 5.09
N VAL A 67 -6.86 23.02 5.21
CA VAL A 67 -5.79 22.67 6.16
C VAL A 67 -4.50 23.43 5.81
N ARG A 68 -4.12 23.46 4.54
CA ARG A 68 -2.96 24.22 4.06
C ARG A 68 -3.08 25.71 4.40
N ALA A 69 -4.25 26.31 4.21
CA ALA A 69 -4.49 27.71 4.53
C ALA A 69 -4.36 27.99 6.04
N LEU A 70 -4.86 27.09 6.90
CA LEU A 70 -4.67 27.19 8.36
C LEU A 70 -3.20 27.13 8.76
N LEU A 71 -2.43 26.21 8.17
CA LEU A 71 -0.99 26.08 8.45
C LEU A 71 -0.21 27.32 7.99
N ILE A 72 -0.52 27.87 6.80
CA ILE A 72 0.10 29.12 6.30
C ILE A 72 -0.19 30.28 7.27
N LYS A 73 -1.45 30.45 7.66
CA LYS A 73 -1.90 31.51 8.56
C LYS A 73 -1.19 31.45 9.93
N ASN A 74 -0.81 30.24 10.37
CA ASN A 74 -0.17 29.99 11.66
C ASN A 74 1.33 29.67 11.56
N SER A 75 1.97 29.96 10.42
CA SER A 75 3.40 29.65 10.20
C SER A 75 4.34 30.25 11.25
N ALA A 76 4.07 31.47 11.73
CA ALA A 76 4.86 32.10 12.80
C ALA A 76 4.75 31.35 14.14
N LEU A 77 3.56 30.86 14.47
CA LEU A 77 3.32 30.04 15.65
C LEU A 77 4.09 28.72 15.56
N LEU A 78 4.01 28.03 14.42
CA LEU A 78 4.72 26.77 14.19
C LEU A 78 6.25 26.94 14.28
N ARG A 79 6.80 27.98 13.63
CA ARG A 79 8.24 28.30 13.71
C ARG A 79 8.72 28.56 15.13
N ASN A 80 7.91 29.24 15.95
CA ASN A 80 8.23 29.47 17.36
C ASN A 80 8.34 28.16 18.13
N ILE A 81 7.39 27.24 17.90
CA ILE A 81 7.38 25.92 18.54
C ILE A 81 8.59 25.09 18.10
N TYR A 82 8.89 25.02 16.79
CA TYR A 82 10.08 24.32 16.29
C TYR A 82 11.36 24.88 16.92
N SER A 83 11.52 26.20 16.94
CA SER A 83 12.70 26.86 17.52
C SER A 83 12.87 26.53 19.01
N LYS A 84 11.79 26.59 19.80
CA LYS A 84 11.83 26.26 21.24
C LYS A 84 12.04 24.76 21.50
N ALA A 85 11.58 23.91 20.59
CA ALA A 85 11.86 22.47 20.63
C ALA A 85 13.31 22.12 20.20
N GLY A 86 14.10 23.10 19.72
CA GLY A 86 15.44 22.88 19.19
C GLY A 86 15.43 22.09 17.87
N LEU A 87 14.42 22.33 17.04
CA LEU A 87 14.19 21.68 15.75
C LEU A 87 14.28 22.72 14.63
N ASP A 88 14.83 22.35 13.48
CA ASP A 88 14.73 23.21 12.29
C ASP A 88 13.29 23.18 11.76
N ALA A 89 12.72 24.35 11.56
CA ALA A 89 11.38 24.46 10.98
C ALA A 89 11.41 24.01 9.51
N PRO A 90 10.35 23.33 9.03
CA PRO A 90 10.19 23.02 7.61
C PRO A 90 10.26 24.30 6.79
N GLN A 91 11.01 24.26 5.70
CA GLN A 91 11.30 25.46 4.89
C GLN A 91 10.23 25.70 3.81
N THR A 92 9.35 24.73 3.54
CA THR A 92 8.43 24.76 2.40
C THR A 92 7.04 24.22 2.74
N MET A 93 6.01 24.85 2.15
CA MET A 93 4.68 24.27 1.98
C MET A 93 4.68 23.60 0.61
N SER A 94 4.78 22.27 0.54
CA SER A 94 4.88 21.59 -0.76
C SER A 94 3.58 21.71 -1.54
N ALA A 95 3.69 21.97 -2.84
CA ALA A 95 2.60 21.73 -3.76
C ALA A 95 2.44 20.21 -3.99
N LYS A 96 1.27 19.80 -4.51
CA LYS A 96 0.94 18.42 -4.85
C LYS A 96 2.12 17.71 -5.53
N LYS A 97 2.72 16.72 -4.87
CA LYS A 97 3.86 15.96 -5.42
C LYS A 97 3.36 14.99 -6.47
N LYS A 98 4.00 14.97 -7.64
CA LYS A 98 3.76 13.93 -8.65
C LYS A 98 4.37 12.63 -8.14
N GLN A 99 3.53 11.64 -7.91
CA GLN A 99 3.95 10.32 -7.42
C GLN A 99 3.89 9.31 -8.56
N PHE A 100 4.67 8.23 -8.41
CA PHE A 100 4.82 7.19 -9.42
C PHE A 100 4.50 5.83 -8.81
N VAL A 101 3.81 4.99 -9.59
CA VAL A 101 3.60 3.58 -9.26
C VAL A 101 4.86 2.81 -9.61
N VAL A 102 5.33 1.99 -8.69
CA VAL A 102 6.41 1.06 -8.95
C VAL A 102 5.84 -0.35 -8.98
N ASN A 103 5.87 -0.96 -10.16
CA ASN A 103 5.52 -2.36 -10.33
C ASN A 103 6.79 -3.22 -10.17
N PRO A 104 6.94 -4.01 -9.09
CA PRO A 104 8.10 -4.88 -8.90
C PRO A 104 8.23 -6.00 -9.95
N ASN A 105 7.21 -6.23 -10.78
CA ASN A 105 7.11 -7.39 -11.68
C ASN A 105 7.76 -7.21 -13.06
N VAL A 106 8.70 -6.26 -13.23
CA VAL A 106 9.29 -5.99 -14.55
C VAL A 106 10.19 -7.15 -15.07
N TYR A 107 10.44 -8.22 -14.29
CA TYR A 107 11.51 -9.19 -14.58
C TYR A 107 11.19 -10.70 -14.56
N SER A 108 9.94 -11.19 -14.59
CA SER A 108 9.69 -12.63 -14.30
C SER A 108 9.52 -13.62 -15.48
N LYS A 109 9.62 -13.24 -16.77
CA LYS A 109 9.16 -14.14 -17.87
C LYS A 109 9.95 -15.46 -18.09
N ALA A 110 11.15 -15.62 -17.53
CA ALA A 110 12.12 -16.60 -18.03
C ALA A 110 12.01 -18.04 -17.48
N ILE A 111 11.39 -18.27 -16.31
CA ILE A 111 11.56 -19.56 -15.60
C ILE A 111 10.50 -20.61 -15.99
N LEU A 112 9.24 -20.20 -16.14
CA LEU A 112 8.14 -21.11 -16.53
C LEU A 112 8.36 -21.77 -17.90
N TRP A 113 8.93 -21.04 -18.85
CA TRP A 113 9.21 -21.52 -20.20
C TRP A 113 10.24 -22.63 -20.21
N ASN A 114 11.19 -22.62 -19.27
CA ASN A 114 12.25 -23.61 -19.22
C ASN A 114 11.82 -24.95 -18.61
N LYS A 115 10.85 -24.97 -17.68
CA LYS A 115 10.43 -26.21 -17.01
C LYS A 115 9.50 -27.08 -17.87
N TYR A 116 8.58 -26.47 -18.63
CA TYR A 116 7.57 -27.19 -19.41
C TYR A 116 7.57 -26.88 -20.90
N LYS A 117 8.45 -25.99 -21.38
CA LYS A 117 8.45 -25.50 -22.77
C LYS A 117 7.02 -25.16 -23.19
N LEU A 118 6.39 -24.17 -22.55
CA LEU A 118 4.96 -23.94 -22.76
C LEU A 118 4.64 -23.68 -24.23
N ALA A 119 3.60 -24.33 -24.75
CA ALA A 119 3.04 -24.00 -26.06
C ALA A 119 2.38 -22.60 -26.03
N ASN A 120 1.93 -22.10 -27.18
CA ASN A 120 1.10 -20.89 -27.20
C ASN A 120 -0.15 -21.08 -26.33
N SER A 121 -0.72 -19.97 -25.83
CA SER A 121 -1.96 -20.03 -25.04
C SER A 121 -3.04 -20.74 -25.84
N GLU A 122 -3.57 -21.83 -25.28
CA GLU A 122 -4.58 -22.65 -25.95
C GLU A 122 -5.99 -22.14 -25.70
N PHE A 123 -6.20 -21.56 -24.52
CA PHE A 123 -7.50 -21.06 -24.11
C PHE A 123 -7.34 -19.76 -23.34
N GLN A 124 -8.17 -18.79 -23.70
CA GLN A 124 -8.28 -17.52 -22.99
C GLN A 124 -9.69 -17.37 -22.42
N LYS A 125 -9.77 -17.05 -21.13
CA LYS A 125 -11.00 -16.62 -20.48
C LYS A 125 -10.85 -15.20 -19.99
N THR A 126 -11.77 -14.33 -20.39
CA THR A 126 -11.84 -12.95 -19.89
C THR A 126 -13.18 -12.76 -19.19
N PHE A 127 -13.17 -12.21 -17.98
CA PHE A 127 -14.39 -11.99 -17.21
C PHE A 127 -14.26 -10.83 -16.22
N THR A 128 -15.40 -10.25 -15.86
CA THR A 128 -15.52 -9.40 -14.67
C THR A 128 -15.53 -10.31 -13.43
N PRO A 129 -14.67 -10.08 -12.44
CA PRO A 129 -14.56 -10.96 -11.28
C PRO A 129 -15.89 -11.04 -10.53
N PRO A 130 -16.47 -12.23 -10.26
CA PRO A 130 -17.52 -12.37 -9.25
C PRO A 130 -16.88 -12.14 -7.89
N TYR A 131 -17.00 -10.92 -7.40
CA TYR A 131 -16.39 -10.52 -6.16
C TYR A 131 -17.02 -11.27 -4.98
N SER A 132 -16.22 -12.07 -4.29
CA SER A 132 -16.65 -12.75 -3.07
C SER A 132 -16.29 -11.94 -1.82
N ASN A 133 -16.71 -12.44 -0.65
CA ASN A 133 -16.65 -11.81 0.68
C ASN A 133 -15.48 -10.85 0.91
N ASP A 134 -15.73 -9.86 1.76
CA ASP A 134 -14.73 -8.93 2.21
C ASP A 134 -13.65 -9.62 3.05
N ARG A 135 -12.41 -9.14 2.87
CA ARG A 135 -11.30 -9.50 3.76
C ARG A 135 -10.75 -8.22 4.35
N LEU A 136 -11.14 -7.94 5.59
CA LEU A 136 -10.51 -6.93 6.43
C LEU A 136 -9.43 -7.61 7.26
N MET A 137 -8.19 -7.18 7.13
CA MET A 137 -7.12 -7.54 8.06
C MET A 137 -6.63 -6.27 8.73
N THR A 138 -6.81 -6.21 10.05
CA THR A 138 -6.29 -5.17 10.91
C THR A 138 -5.21 -5.76 11.79
N ASN A 139 -4.16 -4.99 12.01
CA ASN A 139 -3.24 -5.25 13.10
C ASN A 139 -3.21 -4.01 13.97
N GLU A 140 -3.66 -4.16 15.20
CA GLU A 140 -3.56 -3.16 16.23
C GLU A 140 -2.38 -3.52 17.11
N ALA A 141 -1.21 -2.94 16.84
CA ALA A 141 -0.10 -3.01 17.80
C ALA A 141 -0.06 -1.76 18.70
N GLY A 142 -1.19 -1.24 19.18
CA GLY A 142 -1.14 -0.09 20.10
C GLY A 142 -2.43 0.71 20.22
N VAL A 143 -2.69 1.18 21.43
CA VAL A 143 -3.93 1.80 21.92
C VAL A 143 -4.28 3.11 21.17
N TYR A 144 -5.55 3.25 20.78
CA TYR A 144 -6.20 4.46 20.19
C TYR A 144 -5.88 4.83 18.73
N ILE A 145 -6.07 3.90 17.79
CA ILE A 145 -6.18 4.25 16.37
C ILE A 145 -7.58 3.87 15.88
N ARG A 146 -8.28 4.78 15.19
CA ARG A 146 -9.54 4.46 14.52
C ARG A 146 -9.26 3.46 13.40
N THR A 147 -9.95 2.33 13.41
CA THR A 147 -10.02 1.43 12.25
C THR A 147 -10.41 2.24 11.02
N PRO A 148 -9.77 2.05 9.86
CA PRO A 148 -10.18 2.73 8.64
C PRO A 148 -11.64 2.47 8.36
N ASP A 149 -12.30 3.53 7.93
CA ASP A 149 -13.68 3.45 7.51
C ASP A 149 -13.74 2.83 6.11
N THR A 150 -14.33 1.64 6.08
CA THR A 150 -14.52 0.82 4.89
C THR A 150 -15.96 0.84 4.39
N SER A 151 -16.86 1.60 5.04
CA SER A 151 -18.31 1.59 4.80
C SER A 151 -18.71 1.95 3.37
N GLN A 152 -17.82 2.63 2.64
CA GLN A 152 -18.04 3.03 1.26
C GLN A 152 -17.69 1.95 0.24
N SER A 153 -17.08 0.84 0.68
CA SER A 153 -16.68 -0.26 -0.19
C SER A 153 -17.89 -0.97 -0.78
N GLN A 154 -17.82 -1.28 -2.07
CA GLN A 154 -18.85 -2.00 -2.81
C GLN A 154 -18.22 -3.25 -3.37
N PHE A 155 -18.05 -4.25 -2.51
CA PHE A 155 -17.31 -5.47 -2.86
C PHE A 155 -17.96 -6.20 -4.04
N ASN A 156 -19.29 -6.25 -4.11
CA ASN A 156 -20.04 -6.79 -5.26
C ASN A 156 -19.77 -6.09 -6.61
N THR A 157 -19.03 -4.98 -6.64
CA THR A 157 -18.56 -4.28 -7.85
C THR A 157 -17.04 -4.27 -7.99
N GLY A 158 -16.30 -4.91 -7.07
CA GLY A 158 -14.83 -4.96 -7.07
C GLY A 158 -14.16 -3.73 -6.51
N THR A 159 -14.97 -2.84 -5.93
CA THR A 159 -14.54 -1.55 -5.46
C THR A 159 -14.23 -1.65 -3.98
N VAL A 160 -12.93 -1.60 -3.67
CA VAL A 160 -12.41 -1.49 -2.31
C VAL A 160 -12.09 -0.03 -2.04
N LYS A 161 -12.64 0.51 -0.95
CA LYS A 161 -12.42 1.88 -0.52
C LYS A 161 -12.00 1.94 0.92
N MET A 162 -10.88 2.60 1.16
CA MET A 162 -10.33 2.79 2.48
C MET A 162 -10.21 4.28 2.76
N LYS A 163 -10.88 4.74 3.81
CA LYS A 163 -10.66 6.08 4.37
C LYS A 163 -9.93 5.94 5.69
N TYR A 164 -8.90 6.74 5.87
CA TYR A 164 -8.14 6.81 7.11
C TYR A 164 -7.84 8.26 7.45
N GLU A 165 -8.37 8.71 8.58
CA GLU A 165 -8.00 9.98 9.19
C GLU A 165 -7.26 9.76 10.50
N THR A 166 -6.18 10.53 10.71
CA THR A 166 -5.60 10.65 12.04
C THR A 166 -5.96 11.99 12.62
N VAL A 167 -6.62 11.92 13.79
CA VAL A 167 -6.65 13.07 14.68
C VAL A 167 -5.25 13.19 15.26
N PRO A 168 -4.63 14.38 15.26
CA PRO A 168 -3.30 14.53 15.81
C PRO A 168 -3.33 14.18 17.29
N ALA A 169 -2.35 13.40 17.72
CA ALA A 169 -2.34 12.81 19.03
C ALA A 169 -1.61 13.68 20.03
N ASN A 170 -2.11 13.66 21.26
CA ASN A 170 -1.46 14.24 22.42
C ASN A 170 -0.28 13.38 22.91
N SER A 171 0.11 12.31 22.19
CA SER A 171 1.15 11.37 22.59
C SER A 171 1.92 10.81 21.39
N SER A 172 3.14 10.34 21.67
CA SER A 172 4.05 9.65 20.77
C SER A 172 3.60 8.24 20.39
N SER A 173 2.30 7.93 20.39
CA SER A 173 1.80 6.64 19.92
C SER A 173 1.96 6.54 18.40
N PHE A 174 3.18 6.17 17.99
CA PHE A 174 3.58 5.89 16.63
C PHE A 174 2.62 4.87 16.02
N ARG A 175 2.37 5.01 14.71
CA ARG A 175 1.47 4.11 14.02
C ARG A 175 1.85 2.67 14.29
N THR A 176 0.84 1.91 14.64
CA THR A 176 0.88 0.47 14.72
C THR A 176 -0.35 -0.04 14.00
N GLY A 177 -0.25 -0.16 12.68
CA GLY A 177 -1.26 -0.89 11.93
C GLY A 177 -1.17 -0.69 10.43
N GLN A 178 -0.83 -1.79 9.75
CA GLN A 178 -1.26 -1.99 8.38
C GLN A 178 -2.77 -2.23 8.46
N HIS A 179 -3.51 -1.51 7.64
CA HIS A 179 -4.90 -1.82 7.40
C HIS A 179 -4.99 -2.32 5.98
N LEU A 180 -5.47 -3.55 5.83
CA LEU A 180 -5.59 -4.20 4.54
C LEU A 180 -7.06 -4.47 4.30
N GLN A 181 -7.52 -4.04 3.14
CA GLN A 181 -8.85 -4.34 2.69
C GLN A 181 -8.79 -4.91 1.29
N GLY A 182 -9.61 -5.93 1.07
CA GLY A 182 -9.57 -6.67 -0.16
C GLY A 182 -10.80 -7.51 -0.41
N TYR A 183 -10.72 -8.28 -1.49
CA TYR A 183 -11.71 -9.28 -1.87
C TYR A 183 -11.00 -10.55 -2.35
N ILE A 184 -11.75 -11.65 -2.39
CA ILE A 184 -11.26 -12.94 -2.87
C ILE A 184 -11.88 -13.21 -4.25
N GLN A 185 -11.07 -13.68 -5.20
CA GLN A 185 -11.49 -14.18 -6.49
C GLN A 185 -11.27 -15.68 -6.59
N LYS A 186 -12.29 -16.41 -7.05
CA LYS A 186 -12.23 -17.85 -7.29
C LYS A 186 -12.15 -18.13 -8.79
N ILE A 187 -11.17 -18.90 -9.24
CA ILE A 187 -10.98 -19.24 -10.65
C ILE A 187 -10.97 -20.76 -10.78
N ILE A 188 -11.91 -21.30 -11.55
CA ILE A 188 -11.95 -22.74 -11.85
C ILE A 188 -11.09 -23.00 -13.08
N VAL A 189 -10.09 -23.87 -12.92
CA VAL A 189 -9.26 -24.38 -14.02
C VAL A 189 -10.09 -25.37 -14.84
N PRO A 190 -10.12 -25.27 -16.19
CA PRO A 190 -10.84 -26.24 -17.01
C PRO A 190 -10.39 -27.67 -16.74
N GLU A 191 -11.30 -28.63 -16.87
CA GLU A 191 -11.04 -30.06 -16.67
C GLU A 191 -10.27 -30.70 -17.85
N ASN A 192 -9.42 -29.93 -18.53
CA ASN A 192 -8.56 -30.46 -19.57
C ASN A 192 -7.21 -30.90 -18.95
N PRO A 193 -6.88 -32.21 -18.95
CA PRO A 193 -5.65 -32.73 -18.33
C PRO A 193 -4.36 -32.23 -18.98
N GLU A 194 -4.41 -31.69 -20.20
CA GLU A 194 -3.24 -31.14 -20.89
C GLU A 194 -2.84 -29.75 -20.38
N ILE A 195 -3.73 -29.07 -19.64
CA ILE A 195 -3.44 -27.76 -19.04
C ILE A 195 -2.48 -27.97 -17.86
N VAL A 196 -1.34 -27.27 -17.88
CA VAL A 196 -0.31 -27.37 -16.84
C VAL A 196 0.02 -26.02 -16.21
N ALA A 197 -0.35 -24.91 -16.85
CA ALA A 197 -0.05 -23.57 -16.35
C ALA A 197 -1.15 -22.56 -16.73
N ALA A 198 -1.21 -21.48 -15.96
CA ALA A 198 -2.04 -20.32 -16.23
C ALA A 198 -1.24 -19.01 -16.11
N GLU A 199 -1.55 -18.06 -16.97
CA GLU A 199 -1.20 -16.65 -16.85
C GLU A 199 -2.46 -15.88 -16.49
N ILE A 200 -2.43 -15.18 -15.37
CA ILE A 200 -3.54 -14.42 -14.84
C ILE A 200 -3.16 -12.95 -14.89
N THR A 201 -3.89 -12.18 -15.69
CA THR A 201 -3.73 -10.73 -15.80
C THR A 201 -4.89 -10.04 -15.09
N LEU A 202 -4.57 -9.25 -14.07
CA LEU A 202 -5.51 -8.38 -13.37
C LEU A 202 -5.44 -6.99 -13.99
N ASN A 203 -6.55 -6.48 -14.50
CA ASN A 203 -6.68 -5.08 -14.91
C ASN A 203 -7.43 -4.33 -13.82
N TYR A 204 -6.87 -3.22 -13.36
CA TYR A 204 -7.41 -2.45 -12.26
C TYR A 204 -7.26 -0.95 -12.49
N SER A 205 -8.08 -0.18 -11.80
CA SER A 205 -7.82 1.23 -11.54
C SER A 205 -7.58 1.44 -10.08
N TYR A 206 -6.79 2.45 -9.76
CA TYR A 206 -6.68 2.92 -8.39
C TYR A 206 -6.73 4.43 -8.35
N LEU A 207 -7.23 4.94 -7.23
CA LEU A 207 -7.13 6.33 -6.85
C LEU A 207 -6.60 6.37 -5.42
N TYR A 208 -5.77 7.36 -5.17
CA TYR A 208 -5.32 7.71 -3.84
C TYR A 208 -5.27 9.22 -3.74
N THR A 209 -5.89 9.77 -2.71
CA THR A 209 -5.86 11.20 -2.46
C THR A 209 -5.82 11.46 -0.96
N GLY A 210 -5.12 12.50 -0.56
CA GLY A 210 -4.92 12.76 0.85
C GLY A 210 -3.97 13.91 1.09
N TRP A 211 -3.64 14.09 2.36
CA TRP A 211 -2.61 15.02 2.78
C TRP A 211 -1.99 14.55 4.08
N ASP A 212 -0.73 14.94 4.26
CA ASP A 212 -0.02 14.79 5.51
C ASP A 212 0.64 16.10 5.90
N SER A 213 0.83 16.21 7.20
CA SER A 213 1.70 17.21 7.78
C SER A 213 3.10 16.65 8.01
N PHE A 214 4.01 17.56 8.32
CA PHE A 214 5.40 17.27 8.64
C PHE A 214 5.64 16.03 9.52
N GLY A 215 6.67 15.25 9.18
CA GLY A 215 7.11 14.06 9.94
C GLY A 215 6.33 12.78 9.63
N ALA A 216 5.33 12.84 8.74
CA ALA A 216 4.66 11.65 8.25
C ALA A 216 5.61 10.77 7.42
N ILE A 217 5.39 9.46 7.49
CA ILE A 217 5.98 8.47 6.58
C ILE A 217 4.82 7.76 5.91
N LEU A 218 4.78 7.72 4.58
CA LEU A 218 3.62 7.17 3.89
C LEU A 218 4.03 6.12 2.90
N GLY A 219 3.31 5.01 2.91
CA GLY A 219 3.42 4.02 1.87
C GLY A 219 2.15 3.22 1.75
N MET A 220 1.78 2.90 0.52
CA MET A 220 0.61 2.10 0.22
C MET A 220 0.95 1.06 -0.83
N ASP A 221 0.56 -0.17 -0.56
CA ASP A 221 0.88 -1.33 -1.37
C ASP A 221 -0.39 -2.06 -1.80
N ILE A 222 -0.27 -2.76 -2.92
CA ILE A 222 -1.18 -3.84 -3.33
C ILE A 222 -0.45 -5.15 -3.08
N ALA A 223 -1.10 -6.06 -2.37
CA ALA A 223 -0.60 -7.40 -2.13
C ALA A 223 -1.58 -8.47 -2.64
N LEU A 224 -1.01 -9.63 -2.95
CA LEU A 224 -1.70 -10.80 -3.46
C LEU A 224 -1.39 -12.03 -2.62
N ASN A 225 -2.41 -12.82 -2.32
CA ASN A 225 -2.25 -14.17 -1.81
C ASN A 225 -2.98 -15.15 -2.75
N ALA A 226 -2.28 -16.17 -3.24
CA ALA A 226 -2.86 -17.23 -4.04
C ALA A 226 -2.93 -18.53 -3.23
N SER A 227 -3.95 -19.36 -3.47
CA SER A 227 -4.05 -20.70 -2.86
C SER A 227 -2.90 -21.61 -3.31
N SER A 228 -2.69 -22.71 -2.59
CA SER A 228 -1.69 -23.73 -2.91
C SER A 228 -1.86 -24.38 -4.30
N GLU A 229 -3.03 -24.22 -4.92
CA GLU A 229 -3.32 -24.69 -6.28
C GLU A 229 -2.69 -23.81 -7.38
N PHE A 230 -2.10 -22.67 -7.00
CA PHE A 230 -1.35 -21.79 -7.90
C PHE A 230 0.07 -21.61 -7.38
N THR A 231 0.99 -22.40 -7.94
CA THR A 231 2.41 -22.36 -7.56
C THR A 231 3.26 -22.03 -8.77
N GLY A 232 4.28 -21.21 -8.64
CA GLY A 232 5.12 -20.90 -9.79
C GLY A 232 6.29 -20.01 -9.43
N PRO A 233 7.37 -20.05 -10.22
CA PRO A 233 8.54 -19.22 -9.98
C PRO A 233 8.21 -17.73 -10.02
N ASP A 234 7.29 -17.28 -10.89
CA ASP A 234 6.89 -15.87 -10.98
C ASP A 234 6.19 -15.41 -9.70
N TYR A 235 5.18 -16.17 -9.25
CA TYR A 235 4.50 -15.89 -7.97
C TYR A 235 5.44 -16.02 -6.77
N ALA A 236 6.33 -17.03 -6.76
CA ALA A 236 7.29 -17.24 -5.69
C ALA A 236 8.36 -16.15 -5.62
N ALA A 237 8.77 -15.60 -6.78
CA ALA A 237 9.77 -14.55 -6.90
C ALA A 237 9.25 -13.16 -6.49
N LEU A 238 7.92 -12.97 -6.40
CA LEU A 238 7.38 -11.74 -5.84
C LEU A 238 7.89 -11.54 -4.41
N PRO A 239 8.26 -10.30 -4.03
CA PRO A 239 8.69 -10.00 -2.68
C PRO A 239 7.62 -10.44 -1.68
N ILE A 240 8.04 -10.99 -0.54
CA ILE A 240 7.11 -11.29 0.55
C ILE A 240 6.57 -9.95 1.06
N TYR A 241 5.25 -9.79 0.98
CA TYR A 241 4.55 -8.75 1.69
C TYR A 241 4.38 -9.23 3.14
N VAL A 242 5.20 -8.68 4.03
CA VAL A 242 5.16 -9.06 5.45
C VAL A 242 3.88 -8.50 6.05
N SER A 243 2.87 -9.38 6.20
CA SER A 243 1.70 -9.12 7.05
C SER A 243 2.21 -8.86 8.48
N PRO A 244 1.71 -7.82 9.17
CA PRO A 244 2.28 -7.32 10.41
C PRO A 244 1.94 -8.22 11.61
N ASN A 245 1.09 -9.25 11.43
CA ASN A 245 0.59 -10.13 12.50
C ASN A 245 1.69 -10.99 13.15
N GLY A 246 2.96 -10.73 12.86
CA GLY A 246 4.05 -11.59 13.29
C GLY A 246 3.89 -13.03 12.79
N GLU A 247 3.03 -13.26 11.79
CA GLU A 247 2.91 -14.56 11.17
C GLU A 247 4.28 -14.91 10.64
N ASN A 248 4.84 -15.96 11.23
CA ASN A 248 6.17 -16.44 10.94
C ASN A 248 6.35 -16.43 9.42
N PRO A 249 7.35 -15.71 8.87
CA PRO A 249 7.61 -15.74 7.44
C PRO A 249 7.84 -17.17 6.94
N ASN A 250 8.08 -18.15 7.82
CA ASN A 250 8.17 -19.57 7.52
C ASN A 250 6.83 -20.33 7.46
N ASN A 251 5.68 -19.72 7.79
CA ASN A 251 4.38 -20.33 7.53
C ASN A 251 4.10 -20.28 6.01
N THR A 252 4.21 -21.44 5.36
CA THR A 252 4.21 -21.58 3.90
C THR A 252 2.84 -21.40 3.26
N ASN A 253 1.76 -21.39 4.04
CA ASN A 253 0.40 -21.46 3.51
C ASN A 253 -0.25 -20.10 3.22
N HIS A 254 0.30 -18.98 3.73
CA HIS A 254 -0.33 -17.64 3.61
C HIS A 254 0.67 -16.49 3.39
N ARG A 255 1.70 -16.67 2.55
CA ARG A 255 2.61 -15.57 2.23
C ARG A 255 1.94 -14.61 1.25
N TRP A 256 1.53 -13.45 1.76
CA TRP A 256 1.18 -12.32 0.89
C TRP A 256 2.40 -11.92 0.08
N LYS A 257 2.16 -11.52 -1.16
CA LYS A 257 3.18 -11.12 -2.13
C LYS A 257 2.95 -9.67 -2.53
N LEU A 258 3.99 -8.85 -2.47
CA LEU A 258 3.91 -7.45 -2.91
C LEU A 258 3.81 -7.43 -4.44
N VAL A 259 2.75 -6.83 -4.95
CA VAL A 259 2.49 -6.75 -6.39
C VAL A 259 2.71 -5.37 -6.95
N SER A 260 2.45 -4.33 -6.15
CA SER A 260 2.65 -2.95 -6.56
C SER A 260 2.83 -2.06 -5.33
N THR A 261 3.72 -1.08 -5.43
CA THR A 261 3.76 0.03 -4.49
C THR A 261 3.12 1.24 -5.15
N LEU A 262 1.96 1.64 -4.64
CA LEU A 262 1.17 2.76 -5.14
C LEU A 262 1.75 4.09 -4.67
N LEU A 263 2.31 4.10 -3.47
CA LEU A 263 2.97 5.24 -2.86
C LEU A 263 4.27 4.78 -2.21
N PRO A 264 5.45 5.22 -2.69
CA PRO A 264 6.72 4.86 -2.06
C PRO A 264 6.87 5.52 -0.69
N THR A 265 7.60 4.85 0.21
CA THR A 265 7.90 5.30 1.57
C THR A 265 8.74 6.58 1.57
N ASP A 266 8.13 7.74 1.48
CA ASP A 266 8.83 9.01 1.60
C ASP A 266 8.45 9.70 2.92
N THR A 267 9.45 10.33 3.55
CA THR A 267 9.20 11.20 4.72
C THR A 267 8.77 12.57 4.24
N ILE A 268 7.72 13.11 4.86
CA ILE A 268 7.21 14.44 4.57
C ILE A 268 8.05 15.47 5.33
N ASN A 269 8.91 16.17 4.58
CA ASN A 269 9.84 17.16 5.11
C ASN A 269 9.32 18.60 5.01
N SER A 270 8.16 18.81 4.37
CA SER A 270 7.42 20.07 4.34
C SER A 270 6.41 20.15 5.48
N ASP A 271 5.95 21.36 5.82
CA ASP A 271 4.88 21.57 6.80
C ASP A 271 3.58 20.86 6.40
N PHE A 272 3.37 20.75 5.09
CA PHE A 272 2.19 20.15 4.48
C PHE A 272 2.55 19.56 3.11
N GLU A 273 2.02 18.39 2.80
CA GLU A 273 2.06 17.79 1.48
C GLU A 273 0.70 17.20 1.12
N GLU A 274 0.20 17.54 -0.07
CA GLU A 274 -1.00 16.96 -0.65
C GLU A 274 -0.62 15.89 -1.67
N PHE A 275 -1.37 14.80 -1.65
CA PHE A 275 -1.19 13.67 -2.55
C PHE A 275 -2.44 13.49 -3.36
N HIS A 276 -2.23 13.24 -4.64
CA HIS A 276 -3.29 12.70 -5.46
C HIS A 276 -2.69 11.93 -6.62
N ILE A 277 -3.07 10.67 -6.70
CA ILE A 277 -2.73 9.73 -7.74
C ILE A 277 -4.03 9.12 -8.23
N GLU A 278 -4.25 9.13 -9.54
CA GLU A 278 -5.35 8.41 -10.16
C GLU A 278 -4.78 7.72 -11.40
N ASN A 279 -4.98 6.42 -11.50
CA ASN A 279 -4.68 5.67 -12.70
C ASN A 279 -5.84 4.76 -13.04
N SER A 280 -6.34 4.92 -14.26
CA SER A 280 -7.51 4.21 -14.72
C SER A 280 -7.18 2.85 -15.34
N ASN A 281 -5.94 2.60 -15.77
CA ASN A 281 -5.61 1.45 -16.62
C ASN A 281 -4.29 0.79 -16.23
N GLU A 282 -4.19 0.34 -14.98
CA GLU A 282 -3.06 -0.48 -14.54
C GLU A 282 -3.34 -1.96 -14.76
N SER A 283 -2.25 -2.73 -14.91
CA SER A 283 -2.35 -4.17 -14.92
C SER A 283 -1.11 -4.83 -14.32
N PHE A 284 -1.31 -6.01 -13.77
CA PHE A 284 -0.20 -6.92 -13.49
C PHE A 284 -0.56 -8.32 -13.94
N THR A 285 0.47 -9.08 -14.25
CA THR A 285 0.35 -10.45 -14.75
C THR A 285 1.16 -11.37 -13.86
N ILE A 286 0.52 -12.40 -13.33
CA ILE A 286 1.17 -13.48 -12.60
C ILE A 286 1.05 -14.76 -13.40
N ARG A 287 2.04 -15.65 -13.26
CA ARG A 287 2.01 -16.95 -13.91
C ARG A 287 2.34 -18.05 -12.91
N GLY A 288 1.73 -19.20 -13.10
CA GLY A 288 1.89 -20.34 -12.21
C GLY A 288 1.37 -21.63 -12.82
N TYR A 289 1.83 -22.73 -12.27
CA TYR A 289 1.28 -24.07 -12.44
C TYR A 289 -0.10 -24.14 -11.83
N VAL A 290 -0.96 -24.91 -12.49
CA VAL A 290 -2.35 -25.12 -12.09
C VAL A 290 -2.71 -26.58 -12.25
N THR A 291 -3.68 -27.03 -11.45
CA THR A 291 -4.23 -28.37 -11.55
C THR A 291 -5.57 -28.33 -12.28
N PRO A 292 -5.76 -29.09 -13.38
CA PRO A 292 -7.05 -29.20 -14.07
C PRO A 292 -8.22 -29.53 -13.13
N GLY A 293 -9.36 -28.87 -13.32
CA GLY A 293 -10.56 -29.04 -12.50
C GLY A 293 -10.49 -28.48 -11.07
N LYS A 294 -9.33 -27.95 -10.63
CA LYS A 294 -9.19 -27.34 -9.30
C LYS A 294 -9.54 -25.86 -9.30
N MET A 295 -9.87 -25.36 -8.11
CA MET A 295 -10.16 -23.96 -7.86
C MET A 295 -8.90 -23.25 -7.34
N ILE A 296 -8.61 -22.11 -7.93
CA ILE A 296 -7.58 -21.17 -7.47
C ILE A 296 -8.28 -20.03 -6.75
N ASP A 297 -7.89 -19.78 -5.49
CA ASP A 297 -8.32 -18.59 -4.77
C ASP A 297 -7.23 -17.53 -4.86
N LEU A 298 -7.58 -16.34 -5.36
CA LEU A 298 -6.71 -15.16 -5.39
C LEU A 298 -7.31 -14.08 -4.49
N SER A 299 -6.63 -13.78 -3.40
CA SER A 299 -6.96 -12.64 -2.55
C SER A 299 -6.14 -11.43 -2.98
N PHE A 300 -6.79 -10.30 -3.24
CA PHE A 300 -6.14 -9.02 -3.52
C PHE A 300 -6.45 -8.05 -2.39
N VAL A 301 -5.43 -7.39 -1.86
CA VAL A 301 -5.60 -6.37 -0.82
C VAL A 301 -4.85 -5.10 -1.18
N MET A 302 -5.40 -3.97 -0.75
CA MET A 302 -4.72 -2.69 -0.68
C MET A 302 -4.52 -2.33 0.79
N GLY A 303 -3.36 -1.80 1.15
CA GLY A 303 -3.15 -1.31 2.51
C GLY A 303 -1.91 -0.47 2.72
N PHE A 304 -1.86 0.14 3.90
CA PHE A 304 -0.71 0.95 4.32
C PHE A 304 0.49 0.07 4.68
N GLN A 305 1.68 0.51 4.27
CA GLN A 305 2.94 -0.15 4.56
C GLN A 305 3.23 -0.27 6.06
N LEU A 306 3.99 -1.31 6.42
CA LEU A 306 4.65 -1.38 7.72
C LEU A 306 5.50 -0.12 7.89
N TYR A 307 5.46 0.51 9.07
CA TYR A 307 6.18 1.74 9.40
C TYR A 307 5.69 3.05 8.76
N ALA A 308 4.53 3.06 8.09
CA ALA A 308 3.88 4.35 7.83
C ALA A 308 3.75 5.13 9.16
N LYS A 309 3.95 6.45 9.18
CA LYS A 309 3.87 7.34 10.35
C LYS A 309 2.94 8.51 10.06
N ARG A 310 2.22 8.99 11.08
CA ARG A 310 1.35 10.15 10.96
C ARG A 310 2.17 11.43 11.04
N GLY A 311 1.72 12.48 10.37
CA GLY A 311 2.31 13.81 10.54
C GLY A 311 1.94 14.44 11.88
N ILE A 312 2.74 15.43 12.30
CA ILE A 312 2.60 16.14 13.59
C ILE A 312 1.24 16.83 13.74
N ASN A 313 0.72 17.42 12.67
CA ASN A 313 -0.56 18.12 12.64
C ASN A 313 -1.70 17.24 12.08
N GLY A 314 -1.49 15.93 11.96
CA GLY A 314 -2.47 14.96 11.47
C GLY A 314 -2.34 14.64 9.99
N SER A 315 -3.29 13.85 9.50
CA SER A 315 -3.32 13.33 8.14
C SER A 315 -4.73 12.95 7.71
N TYR A 316 -5.01 13.02 6.41
CA TYR A 316 -6.19 12.41 5.80
C TYR A 316 -5.80 11.59 4.58
N HIS A 317 -6.38 10.40 4.47
CA HIS A 317 -6.10 9.46 3.39
C HIS A 317 -7.37 8.82 2.88
N TYR A 318 -7.51 8.78 1.57
CA TYR A 318 -8.55 8.04 0.90
C TYR A 318 -7.99 7.30 -0.29
N ALA A 319 -8.30 6.01 -0.37
CA ALA A 319 -7.85 5.13 -1.43
C ALA A 319 -9.02 4.36 -2.02
N GLU A 320 -9.06 4.26 -3.34
CA GLU A 320 -9.97 3.41 -4.11
C GLU A 320 -9.15 2.43 -4.93
N PHE A 321 -9.51 1.16 -4.88
CA PHE A 321 -8.98 0.12 -5.76
C PHE A 321 -10.16 -0.61 -6.40
N ILE A 322 -10.18 -0.63 -7.73
CA ILE A 322 -11.27 -1.23 -8.50
C ILE A 322 -10.66 -2.23 -9.47
N VAL A 323 -11.01 -3.50 -9.30
CA VAL A 323 -10.66 -4.50 -10.31
C VAL A 323 -11.70 -4.48 -11.41
N LYS A 324 -11.24 -4.28 -12.64
CA LYS A 324 -12.11 -4.13 -13.80
C LYS A 324 -12.31 -5.43 -14.54
N LYS A 325 -11.25 -6.21 -14.68
CA LYS A 325 -11.22 -7.37 -15.57
C LYS A 325 -10.09 -8.32 -15.20
N ILE A 326 -10.41 -9.61 -15.18
CA ILE A 326 -9.41 -10.68 -15.10
C ILE A 326 -9.38 -11.41 -16.43
N THR A 327 -8.17 -11.61 -16.95
CA THR A 327 -7.91 -12.45 -18.12
C THR A 327 -7.03 -13.61 -17.69
N VAL A 328 -7.45 -14.83 -17.97
CA VAL A 328 -6.70 -16.06 -17.70
C VAL A 328 -6.38 -16.74 -19.01
N ASN A 329 -5.10 -16.89 -19.30
CA ASN A 329 -4.61 -17.70 -20.41
C ASN A 329 -4.11 -19.03 -19.85
N TYR A 330 -4.64 -20.16 -20.35
CA TYR A 330 -4.16 -21.49 -19.98
C TYR A 330 -3.19 -22.03 -21.04
N PHE A 331 -2.18 -22.76 -20.57
CA PHE A 331 -1.11 -23.29 -21.39
C PHE A 331 -0.96 -24.79 -21.19
N LYS A 332 -0.64 -25.48 -22.28
CA LYS A 332 -0.19 -26.87 -22.29
C LYS A 332 1.32 -26.94 -22.19
N ALA A 333 1.84 -28.08 -21.74
CA ALA A 333 3.23 -28.41 -21.99
C ALA A 333 3.43 -28.56 -23.51
N ALA A 334 4.48 -27.97 -24.10
CA ALA A 334 4.79 -28.38 -25.47
C ALA A 334 5.27 -29.83 -25.40
N GLY A 335 4.63 -30.69 -26.20
CA GLY A 335 5.19 -32.00 -26.49
C GLY A 335 6.64 -31.83 -26.94
N ASN A 336 7.53 -32.71 -26.48
CA ASN A 336 8.85 -32.82 -27.08
C ASN A 336 8.64 -33.25 -28.54
N ASN A 337 8.60 -32.28 -29.46
CA ASN A 337 8.81 -32.55 -30.88
C ASN A 337 10.31 -32.79 -31.10
#